data_AF-A0A7S0FI96-F1
#
_entry.id   AF-A0A7S0FI96-F1
#
_cell.length_a   1.000
_cell.length_b   1.000
_cell.length_c   1.000
_cell.angle_alpha   90.00
_cell.angle_beta   90.00
_cell.angle_gamma   90.00
#
_symmetry.space_group_name_H-M   'P 1'
#
loop_
_entity.id
_entity.type
_entity.pdbx_description
1 polymer ?
#
loop_
_entity_poly.entity_id
_entity_poly.type
_entity_poly.pdbx_seq_one_letter_code
_entity_poly.pdbx_strand_id
1 'polypeptide(L)'
;KFEVNILPSLSSSSPLDKRIKTRLIAETLTLVGFRPFDHRLVNQALREERESQVCGLQPKVQGLPKSHTIQSLHASSLWDLGQAEWTTILDAHDEFMRRGSLERIFPTKDTGDRYAGLFDSARYANLVLAKWLQEGGENVFRCDVAHRLPPWVPRVISFEPC
;
A
#
# COMPACT_ATOMS: atom_id res chain seq x y z
N LYS A 1 4.62 -28.14 -12.16
CA LYS A 1 5.30 -27.04 -11.45
C LYS A 1 6.55 -27.65 -10.82
N PHE A 2 7.74 -27.25 -11.26
CA PHE A 2 9.00 -27.71 -10.67
C PHE A 2 9.39 -26.64 -9.65
N GLU A 3 9.33 -27.01 -8.36
CA GLU A 3 9.77 -26.31 -7.13
C GLU A 3 9.74 -24.77 -7.00
N VAL A 4 9.52 -24.29 -5.78
CA VAL A 4 9.70 -22.87 -5.44
C VAL A 4 10.91 -22.77 -4.53
N ASN A 5 11.95 -22.05 -4.98
CA ASN A 5 13.15 -21.84 -4.18
C ASN A 5 13.00 -20.60 -3.30
N ILE A 6 13.09 -20.79 -1.97
CA ILE A 6 12.97 -19.73 -0.96
C ILE A 6 14.31 -18.98 -0.79
N LEU A 7 15.43 -19.60 -1.15
CA LEU A 7 16.79 -19.06 -1.04
C LEU A 7 17.54 -19.22 -2.37
N PRO A 8 17.17 -18.46 -3.42
CA PRO A 8 17.85 -18.52 -4.70
C PRO A 8 19.31 -18.03 -4.57
N SER A 9 20.22 -18.64 -5.34
CA SER A 9 21.63 -18.26 -5.31
C SER A 9 21.88 -16.86 -5.88
N LEU A 10 22.51 -16.00 -5.08
CA LEU A 10 23.02 -14.69 -5.49
C LEU A 10 24.49 -14.72 -5.93
N SER A 11 25.16 -15.88 -5.89
CA SER A 11 26.53 -15.99 -6.39
C SER A 11 26.58 -15.67 -7.88
N SER A 12 27.58 -14.89 -8.30
CA SER A 12 27.64 -14.39 -9.68
C SER A 12 29.00 -14.74 -10.30
N SER A 13 29.03 -15.78 -11.11
CA SER A 13 30.25 -16.27 -11.79
C SER A 13 30.45 -15.66 -13.18
N SER A 14 29.40 -15.13 -13.82
CA SER A 14 29.49 -14.42 -15.10
C SER A 14 29.15 -12.92 -15.01
N PRO A 15 29.62 -12.07 -15.96
CA PRO A 15 29.20 -10.68 -16.04
C PRO A 15 27.68 -10.51 -16.21
N LEU A 16 27.02 -11.46 -16.88
CA LEU A 16 25.56 -11.45 -17.07
C LEU A 16 24.83 -11.68 -15.74
N ASP A 17 25.27 -12.66 -14.94
CA ASP A 17 24.71 -12.93 -13.61
C ASP A 17 24.82 -11.71 -12.71
N LYS A 18 26.01 -11.08 -12.68
CA LYS A 18 26.23 -9.86 -11.91
C LYS A 18 25.20 -8.79 -12.30
N ARG A 19 25.05 -8.54 -13.60
CA ARG A 19 24.11 -7.52 -14.09
C ARG A 19 22.66 -7.82 -13.71
N ILE A 20 22.19 -9.05 -13.92
CA ILE A 20 20.79 -9.43 -13.65
C ILE A 20 20.52 -9.44 -12.14
N LYS A 21 21.37 -10.12 -11.35
CA LYS A 21 21.17 -10.32 -9.92
C LYS A 21 21.32 -9.02 -9.14
N THR A 22 22.33 -8.19 -9.46
CA THR A 22 22.49 -6.87 -8.83
C THR A 22 21.28 -5.98 -9.13
N ARG A 23 20.79 -5.96 -10.38
CA ARG A 23 19.61 -5.19 -10.73
C ARG A 23 18.37 -5.68 -9.99
N LEU A 24 18.15 -7.00 -9.94
CA LEU A 24 17.02 -7.59 -9.23
C LEU A 24 17.01 -7.20 -7.74
N ILE A 25 18.15 -7.33 -7.06
CA ILE A 25 18.26 -6.95 -5.64
C ILE A 25 18.08 -5.45 -5.43
N ALA A 26 18.68 -4.61 -6.28
CA ALA A 26 18.50 -3.16 -6.20
C ALA A 26 17.02 -2.77 -6.34
N GLU A 27 16.34 -3.25 -7.38
CA GLU A 27 14.91 -2.96 -7.61
C GLU A 27 14.02 -3.52 -6.51
N THR A 28 14.35 -4.69 -5.94
CA THR A 28 13.61 -5.28 -4.81
C THR A 28 13.73 -4.41 -3.56
N LEU A 29 14.94 -3.96 -3.20
CA LEU A 29 15.16 -3.09 -2.04
C LEU A 29 14.53 -1.70 -2.23
N THR A 30 14.53 -1.18 -3.47
CA THR A 30 13.82 0.05 -3.82
C THR A 30 12.32 -0.11 -3.68
N LEU A 31 11.74 -1.21 -4.17
CA LEU A 31 10.30 -1.49 -4.07
C LEU A 31 9.84 -1.58 -2.61
N VAL A 32 10.60 -2.30 -1.76
CA VAL A 32 10.32 -2.42 -0.31
C VAL A 32 10.24 -1.05 0.38
N GLY A 33 10.96 -0.04 -0.12
CA GLY A 33 10.78 1.33 0.33
C GLY A 33 11.12 1.56 1.80
N PHE A 34 12.24 1.02 2.28
CA PHE A 34 12.70 1.18 3.67
C PHE A 34 12.65 2.66 4.09
N ARG A 35 11.78 2.97 5.05
CA ARG A 35 11.69 4.30 5.66
C ARG A 35 12.66 4.34 6.85
N PRO A 36 13.73 5.14 6.81
CA PRO A 36 14.62 5.28 7.96
C PRO A 36 13.81 5.84 9.14
N PHE A 37 14.03 5.31 10.33
CA PHE A 37 13.36 5.76 11.55
C PHE A 37 14.37 5.89 12.69
N ASP A 38 14.15 6.88 13.55
CA ASP A 38 14.96 7.07 14.77
C ASP A 38 14.32 6.31 15.93
N HIS A 39 15.02 5.27 16.42
CA HIS A 39 14.58 4.47 17.56
C HIS A 39 14.29 5.32 18.80
N ARG A 40 15.01 6.43 19.03
CA ARG A 40 14.79 7.30 20.19
C ARG A 40 13.45 7.99 20.11
N LEU A 41 13.14 8.58 18.95
CA LEU A 41 11.87 9.27 18.71
C LEU A 41 10.69 8.30 18.76
N VAL A 42 10.82 7.12 18.15
CA VAL A 42 9.77 6.09 18.19
C VAL A 42 9.52 5.63 19.63
N ASN A 43 10.58 5.37 20.40
CA ASN A 43 10.44 4.97 21.80
C ASN A 43 9.83 6.08 22.66
N GLN A 44 10.15 7.34 22.39
CA GLN A 44 9.56 8.48 23.08
C GLN A 44 8.06 8.59 22.76
N ALA A 45 7.67 8.55 21.48
CA ALA A 45 6.27 8.60 21.07
C ALA A 45 5.46 7.44 21.68
N LEU A 46 6.02 6.23 21.72
CA LEU A 46 5.38 5.08 22.37
C LEU A 46 5.21 5.26 23.88
N ARG A 47 6.13 5.96 24.56
CA ARG A 47 5.98 6.29 25.99
C ARG A 47 4.89 7.32 26.20
N GLU A 48 4.89 8.38 25.42
CA GLU A 48 3.86 9.44 25.46
C GLU A 48 2.45 8.86 25.16
N GLU A 49 2.33 7.93 24.22
CA GLU A 49 1.07 7.23 23.93
C GLU A 49 0.61 6.36 25.10
N ARG A 50 1.53 5.63 25.76
CA ARG A 50 1.20 4.84 26.96
C ARG A 50 0.78 5.72 28.12
N GLU A 51 1.48 6.83 28.35
CA GLU A 51 1.18 7.78 29.42
C GLU A 51 -0.19 8.45 29.20
N SER A 52 -0.49 8.85 27.95
CA SER A 52 -1.80 9.44 27.60
C SER A 52 -2.96 8.43 27.71
N GLN A 53 -2.73 7.14 27.43
CA GLN A 53 -3.72 6.08 27.68
C GLN A 53 -4.02 5.91 29.18
N VAL A 54 -3.00 5.97 30.05
CA VAL A 54 -3.17 5.85 31.50
C VAL A 54 -3.89 7.06 32.10
N CYS A 55 -3.64 8.27 31.60
CA CYS A 55 -4.27 9.51 32.09
C CYS A 55 -5.71 9.72 31.60
N GLY A 56 -6.27 8.86 30.74
CA GLY A 56 -7.64 9.02 30.22
C GLY A 56 -7.84 10.25 29.32
N LEU A 57 -6.76 10.97 28.99
CA LEU A 57 -6.73 12.12 28.08
C LEU A 57 -6.65 11.62 26.64
N GLN A 58 -7.63 10.83 26.21
CA GLN A 58 -7.80 10.55 24.80
C GLN A 58 -8.51 11.75 24.17
N PRO A 59 -7.86 12.56 23.31
CA PRO A 59 -8.61 13.46 22.45
C PRO A 59 -9.49 12.56 21.60
N LYS A 60 -10.79 12.57 21.89
CA LYS A 60 -11.81 11.91 21.07
C LYS A 60 -11.65 12.51 19.68
N VAL A 61 -11.05 11.76 18.75
CA VAL A 61 -10.95 12.15 17.34
C VAL A 61 -12.36 12.05 16.76
N GLN A 62 -13.18 13.05 17.09
CA GLN A 62 -14.56 13.18 16.65
C GLN A 62 -14.53 13.63 15.19
N GLY A 63 -14.99 12.74 14.30
CA GLY A 63 -15.35 13.13 12.94
C GLY A 63 -14.67 12.37 11.81
N LEU A 64 -13.70 11.48 12.07
CA LEU A 64 -13.13 10.67 10.99
C LEU A 64 -14.04 9.51 10.60
N PRO A 65 -14.20 9.23 9.29
CA PRO A 65 -15.02 8.13 8.82
C PRO A 65 -14.50 6.80 9.38
N LYS A 66 -15.43 6.04 9.97
CA LYS A 66 -15.14 4.70 10.49
C LYS A 66 -14.83 3.78 9.31
N SER A 67 -13.85 2.90 9.47
CA SER A 67 -13.55 1.87 8.48
C SER A 67 -14.76 0.98 8.22
N HIS A 68 -14.93 0.59 6.95
CA HIS A 68 -15.99 -0.33 6.55
C HIS A 68 -15.76 -1.73 7.11
N THR A 69 -16.82 -2.53 7.16
CA THR A 69 -16.69 -3.98 7.31
C THR A 69 -16.55 -4.63 5.94
N ILE A 70 -16.19 -5.91 5.89
CA ILE A 70 -16.13 -6.67 4.62
C ILE A 70 -17.44 -6.56 3.85
N GLN A 71 -18.59 -6.64 4.54
CA GLN A 71 -19.91 -6.59 3.90
C GLN A 71 -20.25 -5.19 3.39
N SER A 72 -19.96 -4.14 4.17
CA SER A 72 -20.30 -2.77 3.77
C SER A 72 -19.37 -2.20 2.70
N LEU A 73 -18.15 -2.72 2.59
CA LEU A 73 -17.17 -2.29 1.58
C LEU A 73 -17.63 -2.58 0.14
N HIS A 74 -18.36 -3.67 -0.08
CA HIS A 74 -18.89 -3.99 -1.41
C HIS A 74 -19.91 -2.96 -1.90
N ALA A 75 -20.69 -2.38 -0.98
CA ALA A 75 -21.74 -1.41 -1.29
C ALA A 75 -21.29 0.05 -1.26
N SER A 76 -20.13 0.35 -0.65
CA SER A 76 -19.60 1.73 -0.56
C SER A 76 -19.02 2.23 -1.89
N SER A 77 -18.78 3.54 -2.01
CA SER A 77 -17.95 4.10 -3.08
C SER A 77 -16.48 4.16 -2.65
N LEU A 78 -15.52 4.18 -3.59
CA LEU A 78 -14.10 4.42 -3.27
C LEU A 78 -13.88 5.72 -2.48
N TRP A 79 -14.67 6.75 -2.76
CA TRP A 79 -14.52 8.07 -2.15
C TRP A 79 -15.05 8.14 -0.72
N ASP A 80 -15.90 7.19 -0.33
CA ASP A 80 -16.47 7.10 1.02
C ASP A 80 -15.56 6.34 2.00
N LEU A 81 -14.46 5.76 1.51
CA LEU A 81 -13.55 4.98 2.32
C LEU A 81 -12.91 5.83 3.44
N GLY A 82 -12.75 5.21 4.60
CA GLY A 82 -12.13 5.75 5.78
C GLY A 82 -10.61 5.83 5.69
N GLN A 83 -10.00 6.41 6.72
CA GLN A 83 -8.58 6.71 6.73
C GLN A 83 -7.70 5.47 6.57
N ALA A 84 -8.00 4.37 7.26
CA ALA A 84 -7.18 3.15 7.21
C ALA A 84 -7.17 2.51 5.80
N GLU A 85 -8.30 2.60 5.09
CA GLU A 85 -8.46 2.10 3.73
C GLU A 85 -7.61 2.95 2.77
N TRP A 86 -7.70 4.28 2.89
CA TRP A 86 -6.86 5.20 2.13
C TRP A 86 -5.37 5.06 2.43
N THR A 87 -4.98 4.80 3.68
CA THR A 87 -3.58 4.48 4.02
C THR A 87 -3.10 3.24 3.25
N THR A 88 -3.91 2.19 3.20
CA THR A 88 -3.59 0.96 2.45
C THR A 88 -3.44 1.24 0.95
N ILE A 89 -4.33 2.06 0.38
CA ILE A 89 -4.28 2.47 -1.03
C ILE A 89 -3.04 3.32 -1.31
N LEU A 90 -2.74 4.28 -0.43
CA LEU A 90 -1.57 5.15 -0.56
C LEU A 90 -0.29 4.35 -0.52
N ASP A 91 -0.14 3.42 0.44
CA ASP A 91 1.04 2.55 0.52
C ASP A 91 1.22 1.71 -0.75
N ALA A 92 0.13 1.18 -1.33
CA ALA A 92 0.16 0.44 -2.59
C ALA A 92 0.50 1.32 -3.81
N HIS A 93 0.02 2.57 -3.84
CA HIS A 93 0.39 3.53 -4.88
C HIS A 93 1.85 3.94 -4.78
N ASP A 94 2.33 4.17 -3.56
CA ASP A 94 3.73 4.43 -3.22
C ASP A 94 4.65 3.30 -3.71
N GLU A 95 4.27 2.04 -3.45
CA GLU A 95 4.96 0.86 -3.97
C GLU A 95 4.97 0.84 -5.50
N PHE A 96 3.83 1.15 -6.14
CA PHE A 96 3.74 1.25 -7.59
C PHE A 96 4.72 2.29 -8.15
N MET A 97 4.84 3.45 -7.52
CA MET A 97 5.78 4.50 -7.95
C MET A 97 7.26 4.09 -7.81
N ARG A 98 7.58 3.16 -6.89
CA ARG A 98 8.95 2.67 -6.66
C ARG A 98 9.31 1.37 -7.41
N ARG A 99 8.38 0.78 -8.15
CA ARG A 99 8.52 -0.59 -8.69
C ARG A 99 9.67 -0.82 -9.66
N GLY A 100 10.20 0.22 -10.30
CA GLY A 100 11.21 0.07 -11.33
C GLY A 100 10.71 -0.81 -12.49
N SER A 101 11.39 -1.93 -12.77
CA SER A 101 10.97 -2.88 -13.81
C SER A 101 10.14 -4.06 -13.29
N LEU A 102 9.84 -4.09 -11.99
CA LEU A 102 8.95 -5.09 -11.40
C LEU A 102 7.49 -4.78 -11.74
N GLU A 103 6.70 -5.83 -11.91
CA GLU A 103 5.27 -5.74 -12.23
C GLU A 103 4.43 -6.42 -11.15
N ARG A 104 3.35 -5.73 -10.73
CA ARG A 104 2.36 -6.29 -9.81
C ARG A 104 1.51 -7.31 -10.54
N ILE A 105 1.70 -8.59 -10.22
CA ILE A 105 0.89 -9.70 -10.77
C ILE A 105 -0.37 -10.00 -9.94
N PHE A 106 -0.43 -9.52 -8.69
CA PHE A 106 -1.59 -9.59 -7.81
C PHE A 106 -1.47 -8.51 -6.69
N PRO A 107 -2.58 -7.87 -6.27
CA PRO A 107 -3.85 -7.85 -6.98
C PRO A 107 -3.74 -7.00 -8.26
N THR A 108 -4.46 -7.41 -9.30
CA THR A 108 -4.73 -6.62 -10.51
C THR A 108 -6.23 -6.55 -10.73
N LYS A 109 -6.68 -5.68 -11.64
CA LYS A 109 -8.10 -5.51 -11.96
C LYS A 109 -8.80 -6.85 -12.27
N ASP A 110 -8.12 -7.75 -12.98
CA ASP A 110 -8.70 -9.03 -13.40
C ASP A 110 -8.39 -10.20 -12.44
N THR A 111 -7.29 -10.12 -11.69
CA THR A 111 -6.83 -11.25 -10.84
C THR A 111 -7.45 -11.28 -9.46
N GLY A 112 -7.90 -10.12 -8.95
CA GLY A 112 -8.52 -10.00 -7.62
C GLY A 112 -9.69 -10.96 -7.45
N ASP A 113 -10.71 -10.82 -8.28
CA ASP A 113 -11.91 -11.65 -8.21
C ASP A 113 -11.64 -13.10 -8.66
N ARG A 114 -10.80 -13.26 -9.69
CA ARG A 114 -10.46 -14.58 -10.24
C ARG A 114 -9.83 -15.52 -9.20
N TYR A 115 -8.97 -14.98 -8.35
CA TYR A 115 -8.27 -15.78 -7.34
C TYR A 115 -8.87 -15.64 -5.93
N ALA A 116 -9.93 -14.85 -5.75
CA ALA A 116 -10.58 -14.67 -4.46
C ALA A 116 -11.01 -16.00 -3.83
N GLY A 117 -11.55 -16.94 -4.63
CA GLY A 117 -11.96 -18.26 -4.16
C GLY A 117 -10.82 -19.23 -3.81
N LEU A 118 -9.56 -18.88 -4.08
CA LEU A 118 -8.39 -19.67 -3.67
C LEU A 118 -7.94 -19.35 -2.24
N PHE A 119 -8.43 -18.26 -1.66
CA PHE A 119 -8.15 -17.89 -0.27
C PHE A 119 -9.20 -18.52 0.65
N ASP A 120 -8.73 -18.99 1.81
CA ASP A 120 -9.61 -19.52 2.87
C ASP A 120 -10.57 -18.44 3.42
N SER A 121 -10.13 -17.18 3.44
CA SER A 121 -10.94 -16.04 3.84
C SER A 121 -10.60 -14.78 3.06
N ALA A 122 -11.61 -13.93 2.85
CA ALA A 122 -11.45 -12.63 2.22
C ALA A 122 -10.71 -11.67 3.18
N ARG A 123 -9.44 -11.40 2.89
CA ARG A 123 -8.68 -10.40 3.64
C ARG A 123 -9.16 -9.00 3.27
N TYR A 124 -9.49 -8.21 4.28
CA TYR A 124 -10.04 -6.86 4.08
C TYR A 124 -9.13 -5.97 3.22
N ALA A 125 -7.82 -5.96 3.45
CA ALA A 125 -6.87 -5.21 2.62
C ALA A 125 -6.91 -5.61 1.13
N ASN A 126 -7.08 -6.90 0.83
CA ASN A 126 -7.18 -7.37 -0.56
C ASN A 126 -8.46 -6.82 -1.22
N LEU A 127 -9.56 -6.74 -0.48
CA LEU A 127 -10.83 -6.19 -0.98
C LEU A 127 -10.74 -4.68 -1.23
N VAL A 128 -10.10 -3.94 -0.31
CA VAL A 128 -9.86 -2.50 -0.47
C VAL A 128 -9.04 -2.23 -1.74
N LEU A 129 -7.94 -2.97 -1.92
CA LEU A 129 -7.11 -2.85 -3.12
C LEU A 129 -7.86 -3.27 -4.39
N ALA A 130 -8.63 -4.35 -4.35
CA ALA A 130 -9.44 -4.78 -5.48
C ALA A 130 -10.46 -3.71 -5.90
N LYS A 131 -11.17 -3.11 -4.94
CA LYS A 131 -12.11 -2.02 -5.19
C LYS A 131 -11.42 -0.81 -5.84
N TRP A 132 -10.30 -0.36 -5.27
CA TRP A 132 -9.51 0.74 -5.81
C TRP A 132 -9.05 0.47 -7.25
N LEU A 133 -8.57 -0.75 -7.53
CA LEU A 133 -8.11 -1.15 -8.88
C LEU A 133 -9.25 -1.25 -9.90
N GLN A 134 -10.45 -1.64 -9.47
CA GLN A 134 -11.65 -1.64 -10.32
C GLN A 134 -12.11 -0.21 -10.66
N GLU A 135 -11.97 0.72 -9.72
CA GLU A 135 -12.39 2.14 -9.85
C GLU A 135 -11.33 3.06 -10.46
N GLY A 136 -10.25 2.51 -11.04
CA GLY A 136 -9.28 3.27 -11.83
C GLY A 136 -7.84 3.21 -11.31
N GLY A 137 -7.62 2.61 -10.14
CA GLY A 137 -6.30 2.34 -9.59
C GLY A 137 -5.46 3.61 -9.49
N GLU A 138 -4.25 3.56 -10.01
CA GLU A 138 -3.29 4.66 -9.94
C GLU A 138 -3.78 5.94 -10.65
N ASN A 139 -4.75 5.84 -11.55
CA ASN A 139 -5.31 7.01 -12.23
C ASN A 139 -6.10 7.92 -11.27
N VAL A 140 -6.55 7.41 -10.12
CA VAL A 140 -7.25 8.17 -9.07
C VAL A 140 -6.40 9.31 -8.49
N PHE A 141 -5.07 9.23 -8.64
CA PHE A 141 -4.13 10.23 -8.14
C PHE A 141 -3.73 11.29 -9.19
N ARG A 142 -4.30 11.24 -10.39
CA ARG A 142 -4.07 12.25 -11.43
C ARG A 142 -4.81 13.56 -11.10
N CYS A 143 -4.30 14.67 -11.62
CA CYS A 143 -4.80 16.01 -11.29
C CYS A 143 -6.27 16.25 -11.69
N ASP A 144 -6.72 15.63 -12.78
CA ASP A 144 -8.09 15.71 -13.29
C ASP A 144 -9.12 15.19 -12.29
N VAL A 145 -8.79 14.13 -11.55
CA VAL A 145 -9.68 13.49 -10.57
C VAL A 145 -9.31 13.78 -9.12
N ALA A 146 -8.17 14.41 -8.86
CA ALA A 146 -7.67 14.70 -7.52
C ALA A 146 -8.69 15.50 -6.68
N HIS A 147 -9.55 16.33 -7.28
CA HIS A 147 -10.59 17.10 -6.57
C HIS A 147 -11.55 16.21 -5.74
N ARG A 148 -11.70 14.93 -6.10
CA ARG A 148 -12.55 13.96 -5.39
C ARG A 148 -11.86 13.30 -4.19
N LEU A 149 -10.54 13.43 -4.07
CA LEU A 149 -9.80 12.85 -2.95
C LEU A 149 -10.25 13.48 -1.62
N PRO A 150 -10.42 12.67 -0.56
CA PRO A 150 -10.72 13.19 0.76
C PRO A 150 -9.64 14.17 1.26
N PRO A 151 -9.99 15.12 2.14
CA PRO A 151 -9.09 16.20 2.55
C PRO A 151 -7.83 15.74 3.29
N TRP A 152 -7.85 14.57 3.93
CA TRP A 152 -6.70 13.99 4.62
C TRP A 152 -5.77 13.18 3.70
N VAL A 153 -6.16 12.94 2.46
CA VAL A 153 -5.34 12.21 1.49
C VAL A 153 -4.38 13.20 0.81
N PRO A 154 -3.06 12.96 0.84
CA PRO A 154 -2.10 13.83 0.17
C PRO A 154 -2.39 13.93 -1.33
N ARG A 155 -2.38 15.15 -1.86
CA ARG A 155 -2.52 15.40 -3.30
C ARG A 155 -1.14 15.29 -3.94
N VAL A 156 -1.04 14.53 -5.02
CA VAL A 156 0.20 14.47 -5.80
C VAL A 156 0.48 15.85 -6.39
N ILE A 157 1.68 16.37 -6.12
CA ILE A 157 2.15 17.61 -6.72
C ILE A 157 2.61 17.26 -8.14
N SER A 158 1.78 17.57 -9.14
CA SER A 158 2.21 17.55 -10.53
C SER A 158 2.88 18.87 -10.88
N PHE A 159 4.06 18.80 -11.49
CA PHE A 159 4.74 19.96 -12.07
C PHE A 159 4.44 20.13 -13.56
N GLU A 160 3.63 19.23 -14.15
CA GLU A 160 3.13 19.39 -15.52
C GLU A 160 1.82 20.18 -15.53
N PRO A 161 1.66 21.17 -16.42
CA PRO A 161 0.43 21.95 -16.53
C PRO A 161 -0.71 21.04 -17.01
N CYS A 162 -1.87 21.15 -16.35
CA CYS A 162 -3.13 20.53 -16.78
C CYS A 162 -3.65 21.18 -18.06
#